data_AF-A0A510JD30-F1
#
_entry.id   AF-A0A510JD30-F1
#
_cell.length_a   1.000
_cell.length_b   1.000
_cell.length_c   1.000
_cell.angle_alpha   90.00
_cell.angle_beta   90.00
_cell.angle_gamma   90.00
#
_symmetry.space_group_name_H-M   'P 1'
#
loop_
_entity.id
_entity.type
_entity.pdbx_description
1 polymer ?
#
loop_
_entity_poly.entity_id
_entity_poly.type
_entity_poly.pdbx_seq_one_letter_code
_entity_poly.pdbx_strand_id
1 'polypeptide(L)'
;MEIKGIIGTIKGNKMKITVMFIFTMIFVSCYAIKNPNPKNKSTTAVEKEDIVNVDMEKVIEEINSEIRKTDKDKNLKRKVKVIKGLGKDSKSEYTGYRTKNNELRKFVVKHFAETGRLIQEFYVKNGKIYYLYQKKMTYNRPIGWTKAKAKESGDTEYFNLEKSEVEEAKYYFDFDENLVRFISEDGSINDNQEILKVIKNDLKDEYLMNIQNIK
;
A
#
# COMPACT_ATOMS: atom_id res chain seq x y z
N MET A 1 -24.54 -39.96 -37.22
CA MET A 1 -24.43 -38.62 -37.83
C MET A 1 -25.20 -37.66 -36.96
N GLU A 2 -24.61 -36.49 -36.72
CA GLU A 2 -25.07 -35.36 -35.88
C GLU A 2 -24.92 -35.48 -34.35
N ILE A 3 -23.75 -35.01 -33.91
CA ILE A 3 -23.51 -34.38 -32.61
C ILE A 3 -23.90 -32.89 -32.74
N LYS A 4 -24.81 -32.40 -31.90
CA LYS A 4 -25.04 -30.97 -31.59
C LYS A 4 -25.23 -30.93 -30.06
N GLY A 5 -24.39 -30.32 -29.23
CA GLY A 5 -23.69 -29.05 -29.37
C GLY A 5 -24.48 -27.97 -28.62
N ILE A 6 -24.39 -27.93 -27.28
CA ILE A 6 -24.88 -26.80 -26.48
C ILE A 6 -23.77 -26.35 -25.54
N ILE A 7 -22.98 -25.40 -26.03
CA ILE A 7 -22.13 -24.52 -25.24
C ILE A 7 -23.05 -23.41 -24.70
N GLY A 8 -23.28 -23.41 -23.39
CA GLY A 8 -24.01 -22.36 -22.70
C GLY A 8 -23.11 -21.16 -22.43
N THR A 9 -23.28 -20.11 -23.23
CA THR A 9 -22.67 -18.79 -23.13
C THR A 9 -23.01 -18.12 -21.79
N ILE A 10 -22.04 -17.97 -20.87
CA ILE A 10 -22.17 -17.07 -19.73
C ILE A 10 -21.85 -15.65 -20.20
N LYS A 11 -22.92 -14.91 -20.53
CA LYS A 11 -22.92 -13.48 -20.82
C LYS A 11 -22.38 -12.71 -19.61
N GLY A 12 -21.40 -11.85 -19.87
CA GLY A 12 -20.77 -10.98 -18.90
C GLY A 12 -21.79 -10.12 -18.15
N ASN A 13 -21.79 -10.27 -16.83
CA ASN A 13 -22.44 -9.32 -15.95
C ASN A 13 -21.43 -8.20 -15.67
N LYS A 14 -21.66 -7.00 -16.22
CA LYS A 14 -20.95 -5.79 -15.83
C LYS A 14 -21.35 -5.47 -14.40
N MET A 15 -20.63 -6.04 -13.44
CA MET A 15 -20.78 -5.70 -12.03
C MET A 15 -20.36 -4.24 -11.89
N LYS A 16 -21.34 -3.33 -11.87
CA LYS A 16 -21.16 -1.95 -11.45
C LYS A 16 -20.82 -2.01 -9.96
N ILE A 17 -19.54 -2.21 -9.65
CA ILE A 17 -19.05 -2.18 -8.29
C ILE A 17 -19.15 -0.73 -7.83
N THR A 18 -20.10 -0.47 -6.95
CA THR A 18 -20.27 0.76 -6.20
C THR A 18 -19.05 0.93 -5.28
N VAL A 19 -17.92 1.38 -5.83
CA VAL A 19 -16.69 1.70 -5.07
C VAL A 19 -16.80 3.11 -4.49
N MET A 20 -17.74 3.29 -3.55
CA MET A 20 -17.92 4.53 -2.80
C MET A 20 -18.02 4.28 -1.29
N PHE A 21 -17.37 3.22 -0.79
CA PHE A 21 -17.44 2.85 0.63
C PHE A 21 -16.13 2.48 1.32
N ILE A 22 -15.01 2.35 0.60
CA ILE A 22 -13.74 1.91 1.25
C ILE A 22 -12.93 3.10 1.78
N PHE A 23 -13.02 4.29 1.18
CA PHE A 23 -12.22 5.45 1.64
C PHE A 23 -12.74 6.13 2.91
N THR A 24 -14.01 5.94 3.28
CA THR A 24 -14.56 6.43 4.56
C THR A 24 -14.27 5.48 5.73
N MET A 25 -14.07 4.18 5.47
CA MET A 25 -13.71 3.20 6.51
C MET A 25 -12.26 3.35 6.99
N ILE A 26 -11.32 3.79 6.12
CA ILE A 26 -9.91 4.00 6.51
C ILE A 26 -9.75 5.13 7.56
N PHE A 27 -10.65 6.11 7.59
CA PHE A 27 -10.64 7.17 8.61
C PHE A 27 -11.45 6.85 9.88
N VAL A 28 -12.21 5.74 9.92
CA VAL A 28 -13.09 5.38 11.06
C VAL A 28 -12.63 4.10 11.79
N SER A 29 -11.80 3.23 11.20
CA SER A 29 -11.50 1.91 11.78
C SER A 29 -10.12 1.75 12.45
N CYS A 30 -9.54 2.80 13.05
CA CYS A 30 -8.39 2.62 13.97
C CYS A 30 -8.80 2.36 15.44
N TYR A 31 -10.06 2.04 15.72
CA TYR A 31 -10.48 1.54 17.03
C TYR A 31 -10.96 0.09 16.93
N ALA A 32 -10.03 -0.87 16.82
CA ALA A 32 -10.08 -2.19 17.49
C ALA A 32 -9.12 -3.20 16.85
N ILE A 33 -7.82 -3.10 17.17
CA ILE A 33 -7.00 -4.30 17.40
C ILE A 33 -6.30 -4.08 18.75
N LYS A 34 -7.03 -4.30 19.85
CA LYS A 34 -6.39 -4.50 21.15
C LYS A 34 -5.77 -5.89 21.13
N ASN A 35 -4.43 -5.90 21.18
CA ASN A 35 -3.55 -7.05 21.42
C ASN A 35 -4.23 -8.29 22.04
N PRO A 36 -4.27 -9.44 21.35
CA PRO A 36 -4.44 -10.72 22.02
C PRO A 36 -3.12 -11.12 22.70
N ASN A 37 -3.10 -11.02 24.02
CA ASN A 37 -2.03 -11.44 24.92
C ASN A 37 -1.70 -12.95 24.75
N PRO A 38 -0.48 -13.34 24.33
CA PRO A 38 -0.11 -14.75 24.28
C PRO A 38 0.56 -15.16 25.61
N LYS A 39 -0.25 -15.63 26.56
CA LYS A 39 0.21 -16.58 27.57
C LYS A 39 -0.24 -17.98 27.17
N ASN A 40 0.58 -18.72 26.43
CA ASN A 40 0.82 -20.12 26.75
C ASN A 40 2.23 -20.55 26.32
N LYS A 41 2.85 -21.32 27.20
CA LYS A 41 4.09 -22.05 26.98
C LYS A 41 3.64 -23.48 26.69
N SER A 42 3.94 -24.01 25.52
CA SER A 42 3.94 -25.45 25.30
C SER A 42 5.16 -25.84 24.49
N THR A 43 6.05 -26.55 25.16
CA THR A 43 7.22 -27.21 24.61
C THR A 43 6.79 -28.54 24.04
N THR A 44 6.95 -28.76 22.74
CA THR A 44 7.21 -30.11 22.20
C THR A 44 8.03 -29.97 20.92
N ALA A 45 9.18 -30.64 20.90
CA ALA A 45 10.10 -30.70 19.78
C ALA A 45 9.42 -31.32 18.56
N VAL A 46 9.54 -30.66 17.41
CA VAL A 46 9.28 -31.23 16.09
C VAL A 46 10.59 -31.13 15.31
N GLU A 47 10.96 -32.25 14.71
CA GLU A 47 12.23 -32.53 14.07
C GLU A 47 12.55 -31.53 12.96
N LYS A 48 13.83 -31.12 12.90
CA LYS A 48 14.40 -30.33 11.81
C LYS A 48 14.44 -31.18 10.54
N GLU A 49 13.46 -31.01 9.67
CA GLU A 49 13.71 -31.12 8.23
C GLU A 49 14.48 -29.87 7.79
N ASP A 50 15.42 -30.03 6.84
CA ASP A 50 16.40 -29.03 6.44
C ASP A 50 15.78 -27.72 5.90
N ILE A 51 15.38 -26.84 6.80
CA ILE A 51 15.03 -25.45 6.48
C ILE A 51 16.34 -24.76 6.12
N VAL A 52 16.52 -24.47 4.82
CA VAL A 52 17.48 -23.45 4.38
C VAL A 52 17.22 -22.23 5.24
N ASN A 53 18.12 -21.97 6.20
CA ASN A 53 18.05 -20.80 7.06
C ASN A 53 18.38 -19.60 6.19
N VAL A 54 17.39 -19.14 5.42
CA VAL A 54 17.49 -17.91 4.64
C VAL A 54 17.73 -16.83 5.66
N ASP A 55 18.92 -16.25 5.61
CA ASP A 55 19.27 -15.11 6.43
C ASP A 55 18.39 -13.93 5.99
N MET A 56 17.27 -13.74 6.70
CA MET A 56 16.29 -12.71 6.38
C MET A 56 16.94 -11.33 6.40
N GLU A 57 17.90 -11.08 7.29
CA GLU A 57 18.59 -9.79 7.32
C GLU A 57 19.38 -9.56 6.04
N LYS A 58 20.04 -10.59 5.51
CA LYS A 58 20.71 -10.50 4.20
C LYS A 58 19.74 -10.17 3.07
N VAL A 59 18.54 -10.77 3.06
CA VAL A 59 17.49 -10.44 2.07
C VAL A 59 17.05 -8.98 2.21
N ILE A 60 16.83 -8.52 3.44
CA ILE A 60 16.43 -7.13 3.71
C ILE A 60 17.54 -6.14 3.34
N GLU A 61 18.80 -6.47 3.58
CA GLU A 61 19.96 -5.67 3.15
C GLU A 61 20.04 -5.56 1.63
N GLU A 62 19.81 -6.65 0.90
CA GLU A 62 19.78 -6.65 -0.55
C GLU A 62 18.65 -5.76 -1.09
N ILE A 63 17.43 -5.90 -0.55
CA ILE A 63 16.29 -5.04 -0.90
C ILE A 63 16.64 -3.57 -0.65
N ASN A 64 17.17 -3.24 0.53
CA ASN A 64 17.58 -1.86 0.86
C ASN A 64 18.67 -1.32 -0.07
N SER A 65 19.60 -2.17 -0.52
CA SER A 65 20.60 -1.80 -1.52
C SER A 65 19.95 -1.46 -2.87
N GLU A 66 19.00 -2.28 -3.34
CA GLU A 66 18.28 -2.04 -4.60
C GLU A 66 17.38 -0.80 -4.55
N ILE A 67 16.73 -0.52 -3.42
CA ILE A 67 16.01 0.74 -3.16
C ILE A 67 16.95 1.92 -3.35
N ARG A 68 18.10 1.93 -2.65
CA ARG A 68 19.09 3.01 -2.72
C ARG A 68 19.64 3.20 -4.13
N LYS A 69 19.90 2.13 -4.87
CA LYS A 69 20.32 2.20 -6.28
C LYS A 69 19.27 2.88 -7.13
N THR A 70 18.00 2.47 -6.98
CA THR A 70 16.87 3.03 -7.73
C THR A 70 16.67 4.52 -7.43
N ASP A 71 16.72 4.92 -6.16
CA ASP A 71 16.54 6.33 -5.77
C ASP A 71 17.69 7.24 -6.22
N LYS A 72 18.92 6.69 -6.34
CA LYS A 72 20.09 7.42 -6.82
C LYS A 72 20.22 7.44 -8.35
N ASP A 73 19.44 6.64 -9.08
CA ASP A 73 19.54 6.56 -10.55
C ASP A 73 18.92 7.78 -11.23
N LYS A 74 19.78 8.72 -11.61
CA LYS A 74 19.41 9.95 -12.32
C LYS A 74 18.99 9.71 -13.78
N ASN A 75 19.17 8.50 -14.32
CA ASN A 75 18.77 8.17 -15.70
C ASN A 75 17.29 7.80 -15.83
N LEU A 76 16.58 7.66 -14.71
CA LEU A 76 15.16 7.33 -14.73
C LEU A 76 14.34 8.50 -15.26
N LYS A 77 13.54 8.21 -16.30
CA LYS A 77 12.58 9.15 -16.88
C LYS A 77 11.33 9.20 -16.00
N ARG A 78 11.02 10.39 -15.49
CA ARG A 78 9.81 10.68 -14.71
C ARG A 78 8.62 10.92 -15.63
N LYS A 79 7.49 10.26 -15.38
CA LYS A 79 6.19 10.49 -16.04
C LYS A 79 5.11 10.69 -14.99
N VAL A 80 4.31 11.76 -15.12
CA VAL A 80 3.22 12.10 -14.19
C VAL A 80 1.88 11.95 -14.89
N LYS A 81 0.90 11.37 -14.20
CA LYS A 81 -0.49 11.25 -14.62
C LYS A 81 -1.37 11.67 -13.45
N VAL A 82 -2.22 12.68 -13.66
CA VAL A 82 -3.23 13.07 -12.67
C VAL A 82 -4.49 12.28 -12.95
N ILE A 83 -4.99 11.58 -11.94
CA ILE A 83 -6.21 10.78 -11.97
C ILE A 83 -7.26 11.56 -11.18
N LYS A 84 -8.30 12.05 -11.87
CA LYS A 84 -9.46 12.66 -11.20
C LYS A 84 -10.30 11.53 -10.60
N GLY A 85 -10.58 11.61 -9.30
CA GLY A 85 -11.53 10.71 -8.64
C GLY A 85 -12.97 10.98 -9.08
N LEU A 86 -13.89 10.11 -8.65
CA LEU A 86 -15.33 10.25 -8.89
C LEU A 86 -15.97 11.35 -8.02
N GLY A 87 -15.32 11.75 -6.92
CA GLY A 87 -15.71 12.90 -6.10
C GLY A 87 -15.10 14.21 -6.60
N LYS A 88 -15.80 15.33 -6.40
CA LYS A 88 -15.42 16.67 -6.90
C LYS A 88 -14.03 17.12 -6.43
N ASP A 89 -13.57 16.61 -5.28
CA ASP A 89 -12.37 17.07 -4.58
C ASP A 89 -11.28 16.00 -4.41
N SER A 90 -11.56 14.74 -4.74
CA SER A 90 -10.57 13.65 -4.65
C SER A 90 -9.66 13.65 -5.87
N LYS A 91 -8.39 13.99 -5.67
CA LYS A 91 -7.35 13.94 -6.71
C LYS A 91 -6.32 12.89 -6.35
N SER A 92 -5.93 12.09 -7.34
CA SER A 92 -4.78 11.20 -7.20
C SER A 92 -3.70 11.59 -8.21
N GLU A 93 -2.44 11.55 -7.79
CA GLU A 93 -1.29 11.75 -8.67
C GLU A 93 -0.52 10.45 -8.76
N TYR A 94 -0.27 9.99 -9.98
CA TYR A 94 0.61 8.88 -10.27
C TYR A 94 1.92 9.44 -10.87
N THR A 95 3.05 9.05 -10.31
CA THR A 95 4.38 9.37 -10.86
C THR A 95 5.16 8.08 -11.07
N GLY A 96 5.44 7.73 -12.33
CA GLY A 96 6.29 6.58 -12.68
C GLY A 96 7.71 6.99 -13.04
N TYR A 97 8.68 6.15 -12.66
CA TYR A 97 10.10 6.29 -12.95
C TYR A 97 10.56 5.10 -13.78
N ARG A 98 10.97 5.36 -15.02
CA ARG A 98 11.28 4.31 -16.01
C ARG A 98 12.68 4.43 -16.58
N THR A 99 13.29 3.30 -16.94
CA THR A 99 14.56 3.29 -17.68
C THR A 99 14.38 3.87 -19.10
N LYS A 100 15.48 4.09 -19.82
CA LYS A 100 15.43 4.48 -21.24
C LYS A 100 14.67 3.47 -22.10
N ASN A 101 14.72 2.19 -21.72
CA ASN A 101 14.02 1.08 -22.38
C ASN A 101 12.58 0.90 -21.88
N ASN A 102 12.03 1.89 -21.17
CA ASN A 102 10.66 1.94 -20.67
C ASN A 102 10.31 0.89 -19.57
N GLU A 103 11.30 0.23 -18.98
CA GLU A 103 11.13 -0.64 -17.80
C GLU A 103 10.78 0.22 -16.58
N LEU A 104 9.73 -0.17 -15.83
CA LEU A 104 9.33 0.52 -14.60
C LEU A 104 10.21 0.08 -13.43
N ARG A 105 10.80 1.05 -12.72
CA ARG A 105 11.68 0.80 -11.56
C ARG A 105 11.07 1.26 -10.25
N LYS A 106 10.28 2.33 -10.31
CA LYS A 106 9.58 2.89 -9.17
C LYS A 106 8.30 3.58 -9.64
N PHE A 107 7.26 3.56 -8.82
CA PHE A 107 6.14 4.47 -8.99
C PHE A 107 5.62 4.98 -7.65
N VAL A 108 5.07 6.18 -7.67
CA VAL A 108 4.52 6.86 -6.50
C VAL A 108 3.06 7.20 -6.78
N VAL A 109 2.18 6.81 -5.87
CA VAL A 109 0.77 7.18 -5.90
C VAL A 109 0.51 8.11 -4.71
N LYS A 110 -0.09 9.27 -4.98
CA LYS A 110 -0.53 10.20 -3.94
C LYS A 110 -2.03 10.34 -4.02
N HIS A 111 -2.73 10.02 -2.96
CA HIS A 111 -4.16 10.28 -2.81
C HIS A 111 -4.36 11.48 -1.90
N PHE A 112 -5.11 12.46 -2.37
CA PHE A 112 -5.44 13.66 -1.60
C PHE A 112 -6.92 13.68 -1.24
N ALA A 113 -7.19 13.92 0.04
CA ALA A 113 -8.51 14.18 0.59
C ALA A 113 -8.47 15.48 1.41
N GLU A 114 -9.64 15.96 1.83
CA GLU A 114 -9.71 17.16 2.67
C GLU A 114 -9.09 16.93 4.04
N THR A 115 -9.22 15.74 4.60
CA THR A 115 -8.80 15.37 5.96
C THR A 115 -7.43 14.71 6.02
N GLY A 116 -6.75 14.53 4.90
CA GLY A 116 -5.47 13.85 4.88
C GLY A 116 -4.93 13.55 3.50
N ARG A 117 -3.80 12.85 3.48
CA ARG A 117 -3.23 12.28 2.26
C ARG A 117 -2.59 10.93 2.54
N LEU A 118 -2.59 10.08 1.52
CA LEU A 118 -1.85 8.81 1.49
C LEU A 118 -0.83 8.88 0.37
N ILE A 119 0.44 8.60 0.69
CA ILE A 119 1.53 8.48 -0.27
C ILE A 119 2.01 7.04 -0.24
N GLN A 120 2.11 6.43 -1.42
CA GLN A 120 2.58 5.06 -1.58
C GLN A 120 3.70 5.03 -2.60
N GLU A 121 4.85 4.51 -2.20
CA GLU A 121 6.02 4.37 -3.06
C GLU A 121 6.30 2.88 -3.28
N PHE A 122 6.18 2.46 -4.53
CA PHE A 122 6.36 1.08 -4.96
C PHE A 122 7.66 0.96 -5.76
N TYR A 123 8.45 -0.05 -5.45
CA TYR A 123 9.67 -0.37 -6.17
C TYR A 123 9.52 -1.68 -6.91
N VAL A 124 9.94 -1.68 -8.17
CA VAL A 124 9.64 -2.73 -9.13
C VAL A 124 10.92 -3.26 -9.76
N LYS A 125 11.05 -4.58 -9.82
CA LYS A 125 12.14 -5.29 -10.48
C LYS A 125 11.54 -6.45 -11.26
N ASN A 126 11.89 -6.58 -12.54
CA ASN A 126 11.35 -7.63 -13.43
C ASN A 126 9.81 -7.68 -13.45
N GLY A 127 9.14 -6.52 -13.33
CA GLY A 127 7.68 -6.42 -13.30
C GLY A 127 7.02 -6.79 -11.97
N LYS A 128 7.81 -7.16 -10.96
CA LYS A 128 7.38 -7.58 -9.63
C LYS A 128 7.68 -6.50 -8.60
N ILE A 129 6.78 -6.30 -7.63
CA ILE A 129 7.01 -5.35 -6.53
C ILE A 129 7.89 -6.03 -5.48
N TYR A 130 9.01 -5.40 -5.15
CA TYR A 130 9.94 -5.90 -4.12
C TYR A 130 9.94 -5.03 -2.85
N TYR A 131 9.36 -3.83 -2.91
CA TYR A 131 9.20 -2.96 -1.75
C TYR A 131 8.03 -2.01 -1.92
N LEU A 132 7.29 -1.79 -0.83
CA LEU A 132 6.26 -0.77 -0.70
C LEU A 132 6.51 0.03 0.58
N TYR A 133 6.54 1.34 0.44
CA TYR A 133 6.48 2.30 1.54
C TYR A 133 5.16 3.05 1.50
N GLN A 134 4.45 3.09 2.63
CA GLN A 134 3.22 3.86 2.80
C GLN A 134 3.45 4.94 3.84
N LYS A 135 2.99 6.16 3.52
CA LYS A 135 2.95 7.30 4.44
C LYS A 135 1.56 7.89 4.43
N LYS A 136 0.84 7.70 5.52
CA LYS A 136 -0.47 8.30 5.76
C LYS A 136 -0.30 9.53 6.63
N MET A 137 -0.99 10.59 6.27
CA MET A 137 -1.01 11.83 7.05
C MET A 137 -2.44 12.24 7.30
N THR A 138 -2.83 12.24 8.56
CA THR A 138 -4.16 12.62 9.04
C THR A 138 -4.11 14.06 9.52
N TYR A 139 -4.84 14.95 8.86
CA TYR A 139 -4.78 16.37 9.19
C TYR A 139 -5.50 16.65 10.50
N ASN A 140 -4.94 17.57 11.29
CA ASN A 140 -5.55 18.01 12.54
C ASN A 140 -6.95 18.62 12.34
N ARG A 141 -7.20 19.20 11.16
CA ARG A 141 -8.49 19.69 10.66
C ARG A 141 -8.54 19.56 9.14
N PRO A 142 -9.72 19.61 8.49
CA PRO A 142 -9.81 19.62 7.03
C PRO A 142 -8.99 20.76 6.41
N ILE A 143 -8.37 20.54 5.25
CA ILE A 143 -7.46 21.50 4.59
C ILE A 143 -8.11 22.87 4.31
N GLY A 144 -9.43 22.89 4.14
CA GLY A 144 -10.22 24.11 3.94
C GLY A 144 -10.67 24.81 5.24
N TRP A 145 -10.29 24.31 6.42
CA TRP A 145 -10.66 24.83 7.74
C TRP A 145 -9.73 25.97 8.16
N THR A 146 -9.99 27.16 7.61
CA THR A 146 -9.17 28.35 7.86
C THR A 146 -9.41 28.93 9.26
N LYS A 147 -8.51 29.80 9.72
CA LYS A 147 -8.69 30.58 10.96
C LYS A 147 -10.03 31.32 11.02
N ALA A 148 -10.49 31.86 9.88
CA ALA A 148 -11.77 32.56 9.80
C ALA A 148 -12.95 31.62 10.05
N LYS A 149 -12.98 30.46 9.38
CA LYS A 149 -14.03 29.44 9.60
C LYS A 149 -14.01 28.88 11.02
N ALA A 150 -12.83 28.67 11.60
CA ALA A 150 -12.69 28.25 12.98
C ALA A 150 -13.31 29.29 13.94
N LYS A 151 -12.97 30.58 13.76
CA LYS A 151 -13.55 31.67 14.56
C LYS A 151 -15.08 31.78 14.40
N GLU A 152 -15.59 31.67 13.18
CA GLU A 152 -17.04 31.73 12.88
C GLU A 152 -17.82 30.56 13.50
N SER A 153 -17.19 29.38 13.58
CA SER A 153 -17.80 28.16 14.14
C SER A 153 -17.59 27.98 15.65
N GLY A 154 -16.74 28.80 16.28
CA GLY A 154 -16.34 28.64 17.68
C GLY A 154 -15.30 27.53 17.92
N ASP A 155 -14.72 26.96 16.87
CA ASP A 155 -13.58 26.04 16.98
C ASP A 155 -12.31 26.83 17.35
N THR A 156 -11.57 26.35 18.33
CA THR A 156 -10.30 26.94 18.76
C THR A 156 -9.13 26.53 17.87
N GLU A 157 -9.33 25.56 16.98
CA GLU A 157 -8.31 25.10 16.04
C GLU A 157 -8.68 25.32 14.58
N TYR A 158 -7.65 25.42 13.76
CA TYR A 158 -7.73 25.51 12.31
C TYR A 158 -6.71 24.55 11.70
N PHE A 159 -6.79 24.33 10.38
CA PHE A 159 -5.83 23.48 9.69
C PHE A 159 -4.40 23.94 9.93
N ASN A 160 -3.60 23.03 10.48
CA ASN A 160 -2.17 23.19 10.68
C ASN A 160 -1.48 21.86 10.36
N LEU A 161 -0.70 21.87 9.28
CA LEU A 161 0.04 20.71 8.82
C LEU A 161 1.00 20.15 9.87
N GLU A 162 1.62 20.99 10.69
CA GLU A 162 2.58 20.58 11.72
C GLU A 162 1.91 19.85 12.89
N LYS A 163 0.60 20.06 13.08
CA LYS A 163 -0.21 19.33 14.08
C LYS A 163 -0.79 18.03 13.53
N SER A 164 -0.52 17.69 12.28
CA SER A 164 -1.09 16.51 11.63
C SER A 164 -0.34 15.25 12.05
N GLU A 165 -1.07 14.15 12.19
CA GLU A 165 -0.51 12.85 12.54
C GLU A 165 0.08 12.19 11.30
N VAL A 166 1.20 11.48 11.48
CA VAL A 166 1.91 10.77 10.42
C VAL A 166 2.11 9.33 10.83
N GLU A 167 1.67 8.42 9.97
CA GLU A 167 1.78 6.96 10.13
C GLU A 167 2.57 6.42 8.93
N GLU A 168 3.55 5.55 9.19
CA GLU A 168 4.45 5.02 8.15
C GLU A 168 4.56 3.49 8.21
N ALA A 169 4.30 2.82 7.10
CA ALA A 169 4.40 1.37 7.00
C ALA A 169 5.34 0.93 5.87
N LYS A 170 6.03 -0.19 6.06
CA LYS A 170 7.00 -0.74 5.09
C LYS A 170 6.77 -2.22 4.86
N TYR A 171 6.79 -2.62 3.60
CA TYR A 171 6.57 -4.00 3.17
C TYR A 171 7.74 -4.42 2.31
N TYR A 172 8.42 -5.48 2.73
CA TYR A 172 9.58 -6.04 2.05
C TYR A 172 9.18 -7.35 1.40
N PHE A 173 9.32 -7.41 0.08
CA PHE A 173 9.08 -8.63 -0.66
C PHE A 173 10.40 -9.16 -1.19
N ASP A 174 10.59 -10.47 -1.11
CA ASP A 174 11.67 -11.10 -1.86
C ASP A 174 11.43 -10.91 -3.38
N PHE A 175 12.43 -11.23 -4.19
CA PHE A 175 12.32 -11.07 -5.65
C PHE A 175 11.37 -12.08 -6.31
N ASP A 176 10.78 -12.99 -5.53
CA ASP A 176 9.71 -13.90 -5.91
C ASP A 176 8.31 -13.41 -5.47
N GLU A 177 8.22 -12.19 -4.96
CA GLU A 177 7.01 -11.50 -4.45
C GLU A 177 6.45 -12.05 -3.15
N ASN A 178 7.18 -12.88 -2.39
CA ASN A 178 6.75 -13.26 -1.04
C ASN A 178 7.02 -12.10 -0.09
N LEU A 179 6.00 -11.74 0.71
CA LEU A 179 6.19 -10.77 1.78
C LEU A 179 7.03 -11.43 2.86
N VAL A 180 8.25 -10.90 3.09
CA VAL A 180 9.22 -11.47 4.02
C VAL A 180 9.37 -10.66 5.31
N ARG A 181 9.00 -9.37 5.28
CA ARG A 181 8.95 -8.50 6.45
C ARG A 181 7.91 -7.41 6.27
N PHE A 182 7.19 -7.13 7.34
CA PHE A 182 6.30 -5.97 7.48
C PHE A 182 6.74 -5.13 8.68
N ILE A 183 6.81 -3.81 8.50
CA ILE A 183 6.99 -2.85 9.59
C ILE A 183 5.73 -2.00 9.65
N SER A 184 4.99 -2.10 10.74
CA SER A 184 3.74 -1.36 10.96
C SER A 184 3.98 0.10 11.35
N GLU A 185 2.89 0.86 11.39
CA GLU A 185 2.85 2.29 11.66
C GLU A 185 3.46 2.68 13.02
N ASP A 186 3.39 1.78 14.01
CA ASP A 186 4.00 1.90 15.33
C ASP A 186 5.48 1.49 15.38
N GLY A 187 6.04 1.05 14.24
CA GLY A 187 7.41 0.57 14.12
C GLY A 187 7.61 -0.91 14.48
N SER A 188 6.54 -1.65 14.81
CA SER A 188 6.63 -3.08 15.12
C SER A 188 7.03 -3.88 13.87
N ILE A 189 7.98 -4.81 14.05
CA ILE A 189 8.49 -5.68 12.98
C ILE A 189 7.75 -7.03 13.04
N ASN A 190 7.27 -7.49 11.89
CA ASN A 190 6.65 -8.79 11.74
C ASN A 190 7.31 -9.57 10.60
N ASP A 191 7.92 -10.70 10.96
CA ASP A 191 8.55 -11.65 10.03
C ASP A 191 7.83 -13.02 10.04
N ASN A 192 6.70 -13.12 10.76
CA ASN A 192 5.95 -14.36 10.89
C ASN A 192 5.22 -14.66 9.56
N GLN A 193 5.64 -15.73 8.90
CA GLN A 193 5.18 -16.09 7.55
C GLN A 193 3.67 -16.33 7.44
N GLU A 194 2.98 -16.77 8.50
CA GLU A 194 1.53 -16.95 8.48
C GLU A 194 0.82 -15.59 8.50
N ILE A 195 1.28 -14.68 9.36
CA ILE A 195 0.73 -13.32 9.45
C ILE A 195 1.01 -12.54 8.16
N LEU A 196 2.21 -12.68 7.59
CA LEU A 196 2.58 -12.02 6.34
C LEU A 196 1.74 -12.49 5.15
N LYS A 197 1.28 -13.76 5.12
CA LYS A 197 0.34 -14.22 4.08
C LYS A 197 -1.01 -13.50 4.16
N VAL A 198 -1.52 -13.27 5.37
CA VAL A 198 -2.77 -12.52 5.59
C VAL A 198 -2.59 -11.08 5.13
N ILE A 199 -1.54 -10.40 5.59
CA ILE A 199 -1.23 -9.02 5.21
C ILE A 199 -1.08 -8.88 3.68
N LYS A 200 -0.35 -9.79 3.03
CA LYS A 200 -0.17 -9.78 1.57
C LYS A 200 -1.50 -9.94 0.82
N ASN A 201 -2.43 -10.75 1.35
CA ASN A 201 -3.74 -10.92 0.73
C ASN A 201 -4.58 -9.65 0.85
N ASP A 202 -4.57 -8.98 2.00
CA ASP A 202 -5.29 -7.72 2.20
C ASP A 202 -4.74 -6.60 1.30
N LEU A 203 -3.43 -6.59 1.04
CA LEU A 203 -2.79 -5.66 0.12
C LEU A 203 -3.15 -5.91 -1.36
N LYS A 204 -3.54 -7.13 -1.74
CA LYS A 204 -3.61 -7.55 -3.14
C LYS A 204 -4.55 -6.68 -3.99
N ASP A 205 -5.66 -6.26 -3.42
CA ASP A 205 -6.64 -5.43 -4.14
C ASP A 205 -6.09 -4.02 -4.41
N GLU A 206 -5.38 -3.44 -3.44
CA GLU A 206 -4.72 -2.16 -3.56
C GLU A 206 -3.57 -2.20 -4.59
N TYR A 207 -2.77 -3.29 -4.56
CA TYR A 207 -1.72 -3.58 -5.53
C TYR A 207 -2.26 -3.63 -6.96
N LEU A 208 -3.33 -4.40 -7.17
CA LEU A 208 -3.92 -4.61 -8.49
C LEU A 208 -4.54 -3.32 -9.04
N MET A 209 -5.26 -2.55 -8.23
CA MET A 209 -5.79 -1.24 -8.64
C MET A 209 -4.67 -0.30 -9.10
N ASN A 210 -3.59 -0.21 -8.32
CA ASN A 210 -2.49 0.69 -8.63
C ASN A 210 -1.73 0.27 -9.90
N ILE A 211 -1.50 -1.03 -10.10
CA ILE A 211 -0.87 -1.58 -11.31
C ILE A 211 -1.74 -1.37 -12.56
N GLN A 212 -3.06 -1.53 -12.46
CA GLN A 212 -3.95 -1.31 -13.61
C GLN A 212 -3.93 0.14 -14.11
N ASN A 213 -3.77 1.11 -13.21
CA ASN A 213 -3.66 2.52 -13.56
C ASN A 213 -2.35 2.90 -14.30
N ILE A 214 -1.36 1.98 -14.30
CA ILE A 214 -0.06 2.11 -14.99
C ILE A 214 -0.20 1.88 -16.50
N LYS A 215 -1.14 1.02 -16.92
CA LYS A 215 -1.42 0.72 -18.34
C LYS A 215 -2.23 1.85 -18.99
#